data_AF-A0AAW8CE51-F1
#
_entry.id   AF-A0AAW8CE51-F1
#
_cell.length_a   1.000
_cell.length_b   1.000
_cell.length_c   1.000
_cell.angle_alpha   90.00
_cell.angle_beta   90.00
_cell.angle_gamma   90.00
#
_symmetry.space_group_name_H-M   'P 1'
#
loop_
_entity.id
_entity.type
_entity.pdbx_description
1 polymer ?
#
loop_
_entity_poly.entity_id
_entity_poly.type
_entity_poly.pdbx_seq_one_letter_code
_entity_poly.pdbx_strand_id
1 'polypeptide(L)'
;MSKIALHNHNHTCPQTGHTGGKIFVTDNSRPTINGVPIALVGDKCFCQDGTQLSDTIITGSSSLTVNGVPVAITGSKTAHGGIVIEGDSNLTIDE
;
A
#
# COMPACT_ATOMS: atom_id res chain seq x y z
N MET A 1 7.94 -9.41 11.27
CA MET A 1 6.48 -9.17 11.44
C MET A 1 6.06 -7.87 10.77
N SER A 2 5.73 -7.98 9.50
CA SER A 2 5.20 -6.88 8.68
C SER A 2 3.67 -6.91 8.70
N LYS A 3 3.02 -5.74 8.70
CA LYS A 3 1.56 -5.64 8.71
C LYS A 3 1.02 -5.50 7.29
N ILE A 4 -0.07 -6.18 6.97
CA ILE A 4 -0.74 -6.09 5.67
C ILE A 4 -1.35 -4.70 5.50
N ALA A 5 -1.04 -4.06 4.37
CA ALA A 5 -1.60 -2.77 4.00
C ALA A 5 -2.94 -2.95 3.28
N LEU A 6 -3.88 -2.07 3.58
CA LEU A 6 -5.24 -2.07 3.03
C LEU A 6 -5.50 -0.73 2.33
N HIS A 7 -6.59 -0.67 1.57
CA HIS A 7 -7.11 0.59 1.04
C HIS A 7 -7.23 1.63 2.16
N ASN A 8 -6.89 2.89 1.87
CA ASN A 8 -6.82 4.00 2.82
C ASN A 8 -5.76 3.87 3.95
N HIS A 9 -4.80 2.97 3.87
CA HIS A 9 -3.59 3.08 4.70
C HIS A 9 -2.60 4.08 4.12
N ASN A 10 -1.72 4.62 4.96
CA ASN A 10 -0.79 5.67 4.58
C ASN A 10 0.58 5.17 4.09
N HIS A 11 1.17 5.94 3.18
CA HIS A 11 2.59 5.92 2.81
C HIS A 11 3.23 7.28 3.10
N THR A 12 4.55 7.31 3.20
CA THR A 12 5.36 8.54 3.13
C THR A 12 5.91 8.70 1.72
N CYS A 13 6.12 9.95 1.29
CA CYS A 13 6.71 10.26 -0.01
C CYS A 13 7.80 11.32 0.18
N PRO A 14 9.04 11.09 -0.29
CA PRO A 14 10.16 12.02 -0.07
C PRO A 14 10.25 13.12 -1.13
N GLN A 15 9.35 13.15 -2.11
CA GLN A 15 9.40 14.14 -3.20
C GLN A 15 9.05 15.54 -2.69
N THR A 16 9.72 16.54 -3.24
CA THR A 16 9.47 17.95 -2.88
C THR A 16 8.02 18.31 -3.23
N GLY A 17 7.27 18.83 -2.25
CA GLY A 17 5.84 19.16 -2.41
C GLY A 17 4.89 17.98 -2.20
N HIS A 18 5.39 16.78 -1.89
CA HIS A 18 4.58 15.64 -1.48
C HIS A 18 4.64 15.49 0.04
N THR A 19 3.52 15.11 0.67
CA THR A 19 3.44 14.89 2.13
C THR A 19 3.19 13.43 2.50
N GLY A 20 3.18 12.52 1.51
CA GLY A 20 2.62 11.18 1.68
C GLY A 20 1.11 11.18 1.62
N GLY A 21 0.47 10.05 1.91
CA GLY A 21 -0.99 9.94 1.87
C GLY A 21 -1.49 8.51 1.62
N LYS A 22 -2.73 8.42 1.16
CA LYS A 22 -3.53 7.18 1.21
C LYS A 22 -3.27 6.26 0.01
N ILE A 23 -3.23 4.95 0.28
CA ILE A 23 -3.27 3.91 -0.75
C ILE A 23 -4.68 3.85 -1.33
N PHE A 24 -4.76 3.84 -2.66
CA PHE A 24 -5.99 3.83 -3.43
C PHE A 24 -6.07 2.57 -4.29
N VAL A 25 -6.79 1.58 -3.76
CA VAL A 25 -7.17 0.37 -4.48
C VAL A 25 -8.43 0.65 -5.29
N THR A 26 -8.37 0.53 -6.62
CA THR A 26 -9.49 0.79 -7.56
C THR A 26 -10.27 -0.46 -7.95
N ASP A 27 -9.68 -1.64 -7.74
CA ASP A 27 -10.27 -2.91 -8.12
C ASP A 27 -11.26 -3.39 -7.05
N ASN A 28 -12.55 -3.22 -7.32
CA ASN A 28 -13.64 -3.67 -6.45
C ASN A 28 -13.78 -5.21 -6.37
N SER A 29 -13.06 -5.97 -7.21
CA SER A 29 -13.02 -7.44 -7.13
C SER A 29 -11.91 -7.96 -6.22
N ARG A 30 -11.07 -7.07 -5.67
CA ARG A 30 -9.99 -7.43 -4.75
C ARG A 30 -10.53 -8.13 -3.49
N PRO A 31 -9.88 -9.20 -3.00
CA PRO A 31 -10.19 -9.75 -1.69
C PRO A 31 -10.15 -8.67 -0.62
N THR A 32 -11.14 -8.70 0.28
CA THR A 32 -11.28 -7.71 1.34
C THR A 32 -11.04 -8.34 2.70
N ILE A 33 -10.64 -7.50 3.66
CA ILE A 33 -10.60 -7.86 5.07
C ILE A 33 -11.48 -6.87 5.80
N ASN A 34 -12.50 -7.39 6.48
CA ASN A 34 -13.57 -6.58 7.09
C ASN A 34 -14.21 -5.57 6.12
N GLY A 35 -14.33 -5.94 4.83
CA GLY A 35 -14.87 -5.08 3.78
C GLY A 35 -13.90 -4.05 3.19
N VAL A 36 -12.64 -4.02 3.65
CA VAL A 36 -11.59 -3.14 3.11
C VAL A 36 -10.68 -3.91 2.14
N PRO A 37 -10.50 -3.47 0.88
CA PRO A 37 -9.63 -4.13 -0.09
C PRO A 37 -8.17 -4.23 0.35
N ILE A 38 -7.52 -5.36 0.07
CA ILE A 38 -6.08 -5.55 0.27
C ILE A 38 -5.28 -4.76 -0.77
N ALA A 39 -4.27 -4.01 -0.33
CA ALA A 39 -3.35 -3.32 -1.23
C ALA A 39 -2.28 -4.29 -1.78
N LEU A 40 -1.97 -4.19 -3.07
CA LEU A 40 -0.97 -4.98 -3.76
C LEU A 40 0.09 -4.10 -4.43
N VAL A 41 1.19 -4.72 -4.85
CA VAL A 41 2.15 -4.09 -5.76
C VAL A 41 1.44 -3.63 -7.04
N GLY A 42 1.70 -2.38 -7.45
CA GLY A 42 1.04 -1.72 -8.58
C GLY A 42 -0.12 -0.81 -8.20
N ASP A 43 -0.68 -0.95 -6.99
CA ASP A 43 -1.71 -0.02 -6.51
C ASP A 43 -1.11 1.39 -6.31
N LYS A 44 -1.98 2.40 -6.48
CA LYS A 44 -1.58 3.81 -6.42
C LYS A 44 -1.64 4.33 -4.99
N CYS A 45 -0.78 5.28 -4.67
CA CYS A 45 -0.91 6.08 -3.47
C CYS A 45 -1.10 7.54 -3.88
N PHE A 46 -2.07 8.24 -3.31
CA PHE A 46 -2.19 9.68 -3.54
C PHE A 46 -1.35 10.43 -2.52
N CYS A 47 -0.35 11.15 -3.01
CA CYS A 47 0.43 12.09 -2.22
C CYS A 47 -0.41 13.35 -2.07
N GLN A 48 -0.68 13.76 -0.83
CA GLN A 48 -1.74 14.72 -0.46
C GLN A 48 -3.15 14.13 -0.61
N ASP A 49 -4.06 14.62 0.22
CA ASP A 49 -5.48 14.31 0.28
C ASP A 49 -6.20 14.62 -1.05
N GLY A 50 -6.14 13.66 -1.98
CA GLY A 50 -6.99 13.62 -3.18
C GLY A 50 -6.47 14.37 -4.42
N THR A 51 -5.17 14.65 -4.52
CA THR A 51 -4.59 15.34 -5.70
C THR A 51 -4.16 14.37 -6.81
N GLN A 52 -3.87 14.90 -8.02
CA GLN A 52 -3.38 14.12 -9.17
C GLN A 52 -1.95 13.57 -9.00
N LEU A 53 -1.27 13.85 -7.89
CA LEU A 53 0.07 13.35 -7.62
C LEU A 53 -0.03 11.90 -7.10
N SER A 54 0.06 10.95 -8.03
CA SER A 54 0.05 9.52 -7.71
C SER A 54 1.47 8.96 -7.61
N ASP A 55 1.75 8.27 -6.52
CA ASP A 55 2.86 7.33 -6.38
C ASP A 55 2.36 5.90 -6.62
N THR A 56 3.25 4.92 -6.73
CA THR A 56 2.90 3.51 -6.98
C THR A 56 3.67 2.60 -6.04
N ILE A 57 3.02 1.61 -5.46
CA ILE A 57 3.69 0.58 -4.66
C ILE A 57 4.49 -0.32 -5.59
N ILE A 58 5.80 -0.47 -5.36
CA ILE A 58 6.72 -1.24 -6.22
C ILE A 58 7.31 -2.48 -5.55
N THR A 59 7.18 -2.62 -4.22
CA THR A 59 7.56 -3.86 -3.51
C THR A 59 6.46 -4.30 -2.56
N GLY A 60 6.44 -5.58 -2.24
CA GLY A 60 5.47 -6.20 -1.34
C GLY A 60 6.10 -7.35 -0.57
N SER A 61 5.24 -8.19 -0.01
CA SER A 61 5.60 -9.44 0.63
C SER A 61 6.41 -10.34 -0.31
N SER A 62 7.40 -11.03 0.25
CA SER A 62 8.19 -12.04 -0.44
C SER A 62 7.49 -13.40 -0.51
N SER A 63 6.49 -13.62 0.36
CA SER A 63 5.85 -14.93 0.56
C SER A 63 4.34 -14.91 0.30
N LEU A 64 3.68 -13.75 0.42
CA LEU A 64 2.24 -13.61 0.27
C LEU A 64 1.87 -12.88 -1.03
N THR A 65 1.10 -13.56 -1.88
CA THR A 65 0.57 -13.00 -3.13
C THR A 65 -0.94 -13.17 -3.22
N VAL A 66 -1.59 -12.27 -3.96
CA VAL A 66 -2.98 -12.40 -4.40
C VAL A 66 -2.96 -12.46 -5.91
N ASN A 67 -3.44 -13.56 -6.49
CA ASN A 67 -3.42 -13.81 -7.94
C ASN A 67 -2.02 -13.61 -8.55
N GLY A 68 -0.96 -14.02 -7.85
CA GLY A 68 0.43 -13.88 -8.29
C GLY A 68 1.04 -12.48 -8.12
N VAL A 69 0.28 -11.51 -7.60
CA VAL A 69 0.78 -10.16 -7.31
C VAL A 69 1.11 -10.05 -5.81
N PRO A 70 2.33 -9.60 -5.43
CA PRO A 70 2.71 -9.45 -4.02
C PRO A 70 1.79 -8.51 -3.23
N VAL A 71 1.45 -8.90 -2.01
CA VAL A 71 0.67 -8.08 -1.06
C VAL A 71 1.54 -6.93 -0.53
N ALA A 72 0.99 -5.72 -0.50
CA ALA A 72 1.68 -4.58 0.10
C ALA A 72 1.67 -4.70 1.63
N ILE A 73 2.79 -4.35 2.25
CA ILE A 73 3.00 -4.43 3.69
C ILE A 73 3.69 -3.17 4.21
N THR A 74 3.69 -2.97 5.52
CA THR A 74 4.54 -1.94 6.14
C THR A 74 5.99 -2.13 5.72
N GLY A 75 6.62 -1.08 5.18
CA GLY A 75 7.96 -1.13 4.60
C GLY A 75 8.00 -1.37 3.09
N SER A 76 6.87 -1.70 2.45
CA SER A 76 6.75 -1.72 0.99
C SER A 76 7.17 -0.38 0.39
N LYS A 77 8.08 -0.41 -0.58
CA LYS A 77 8.60 0.78 -1.24
C LYS A 77 7.62 1.30 -2.27
N THR A 78 7.66 2.60 -2.49
CA THR A 78 6.94 3.26 -3.58
C THR A 78 7.89 3.79 -4.65
N ALA A 79 7.38 4.05 -5.86
CA ALA A 79 8.17 4.48 -7.01
C ALA A 79 8.87 5.82 -6.78
N HIS A 80 8.30 6.71 -5.96
CA HIS A 80 8.94 7.96 -5.59
C HIS A 80 10.02 7.84 -4.52
N GLY A 81 10.33 6.61 -4.06
CA GLY A 81 11.33 6.33 -3.02
C GLY A 81 10.78 6.38 -1.60
N GLY A 82 9.46 6.45 -1.45
CA GLY A 82 8.77 6.41 -0.17
C GLY A 82 8.50 4.99 0.34
N ILE A 83 7.77 4.87 1.45
CA ILE A 83 7.37 3.59 2.03
C ILE A 83 5.94 3.61 2.54
N VAL A 84 5.26 2.46 2.50
CA VAL A 84 4.01 2.22 3.22
C VAL A 84 4.31 2.14 4.72
N ILE A 85 3.62 2.97 5.51
CA ILE A 85 3.85 3.11 6.96
C ILE A 85 2.71 2.58 7.82
N GLU A 86 1.58 2.25 7.21
CA GLU A 86 0.38 1.78 7.92
C GLU A 86 -0.08 0.43 7.39
N GLY A 87 -0.50 -0.42 8.32
CA GLY A 87 -0.99 -1.78 8.08
C GLY A 87 -1.93 -2.16 9.22
N ASP A 88 -2.82 -3.12 8.97
CA ASP A 88 -3.78 -3.56 9.98
C ASP A 88 -3.03 -4.25 11.13
N SER A 89 -3.33 -3.85 12.36
CA SER A 89 -2.64 -4.34 13.56
C SER A 89 -2.83 -5.83 13.82
N ASN A 90 -3.91 -6.42 13.31
CA ASN A 90 -4.25 -7.83 13.52
C ASN A 90 -3.83 -8.73 12.35
N LEU A 91 -3.30 -8.14 11.26
CA LEU A 91 -2.93 -8.86 10.04
C LEU A 91 -1.43 -8.76 9.83
N THR A 92 -0.69 -9.63 10.52
CA THR A 92 0.76 -9.68 10.43
C THR A 92 1.24 -10.92 9.69
N ILE A 93 2.29 -10.76 8.91
CA ILE A 93 3.05 -11.86 8.30
C ILE A 93 4.48 -11.85 8.82
N ASP A 94 5.02 -13.04 9.03
CA ASP A 94 6.38 -13.20 9.54
C ASP A 94 7.35 -13.33 8.37
N GLU A 95 7.91 -12.17 8.02
CA GLU A 95 9.01 -11.94 7.10
C GLU A 95 9.74 -10.65 7.49
#